data_AF-A0A5N3ZYG2-F1
#
_entry.id   AF-A0A5N3ZYG2-F1
#
_cell.length_a   1.000
_cell.length_b   1.000
_cell.length_c   1.000
_cell.angle_alpha   90.00
_cell.angle_beta   90.00
_cell.angle_gamma   90.00
#
_symmetry.space_group_name_H-M   'P 1'
#
loop_
_entity.id
_entity.type
_entity.pdbx_description
1 polymer ?
#
loop_
_entity_poly.entity_id
_entity_poly.type
_entity_poly.pdbx_seq_one_letter_code
_entity_poly.pdbx_strand_id
1 'polypeptide(L)' 'PKPLDLYLQPFILELRELMQNKLNWKTQLYEIKVHSFICDVPARSFIKCIKAHGGYSSCEKCWEPGEYYKGR' A
#
# COMPACT_ATOMS: atom_id res chain seq x y z
N PRO A 1 -8.49 3.51 10.90
CA PRO A 1 -8.48 4.92 10.44
C PRO A 1 -9.48 5.13 9.31
N LYS A 2 -10.36 6.13 9.41
CA LYS A 2 -11.20 6.59 8.30
C LYS A 2 -11.25 8.12 8.39
N PRO A 3 -11.08 8.86 7.30
CA PRO A 3 -10.82 8.41 5.92
C PRO A 3 -9.39 7.87 5.73
N LEU A 4 -9.21 6.92 4.79
CA LEU A 4 -7.89 6.40 4.41
C LEU A 4 -6.98 7.51 3.87
N ASP A 5 -7.56 8.41 3.07
CA ASP A 5 -6.83 9.51 2.45
C ASP A 5 -6.20 10.42 3.49
N LEU A 6 -6.96 10.81 4.53
CA LEU A 6 -6.43 11.64 5.63
C LEU A 6 -5.34 10.92 6.43
N TYR A 7 -5.43 9.60 6.55
CA TYR A 7 -4.41 8.81 7.25
C TYR A 7 -3.09 8.73 6.46
N LEU A 8 -3.16 8.56 5.14
CA LEU A 8 -1.96 8.43 4.29
C LEU A 8 -1.41 9.76 3.78
N GLN A 9 -2.21 10.84 3.76
CA GLN A 9 -1.82 12.15 3.26
C GLN A 9 -0.48 12.66 3.83
N PRO A 10 -0.22 12.69 5.16
CA PRO A 10 1.04 13.20 5.68
C PRO A 10 2.24 12.40 5.15
N PHE A 11 2.14 11.08 5.12
CA PHE A 11 3.17 10.19 4.60
C PHE A 11 3.43 10.43 3.09
N ILE A 12 2.38 10.56 2.29
CA ILE A 12 2.49 10.80 0.85
C ILE A 12 3.19 12.14 0.57
N LEU A 13 2.87 13.18 1.33
CA LEU A 13 3.47 14.50 1.16
C LEU A 13 4.97 14.49 1.48
N GLU A 14 5.35 13.93 2.63
CA GLU A 14 6.75 13.82 3.04
C GLU A 14 7.56 12.97 2.06
N LEU A 15 7.04 11.80 1.68
CA LEU A 15 7.72 10.91 0.74
C LEU A 15 7.89 11.57 -0.64
N ARG A 16 6.89 12.30 -1.12
CA ARG A 16 6.99 13.07 -2.36
C ARG A 16 8.08 14.14 -2.27
N GLU A 17 8.14 14.88 -1.16
CA GLU A 17 9.15 15.91 -0.94
C GLU A 17 10.56 15.32 -0.97
N LEU A 18 10.77 14.20 -0.27
CA LEU A 18 12.04 13.48 -0.22
C LEU A 18 12.47 12.95 -1.60
N MET A 19 11.52 12.47 -2.40
CA MET A 19 11.79 11.99 -3.75
C MET A 19 12.10 13.12 -4.74
N GLN A 20 11.46 14.29 -4.59
CA GLN A 20 11.64 15.44 -5.50
C GLN A 20 12.88 16.27 -5.17
N ASN A 21 13.08 16.58 -3.88
CA ASN A 21 14.10 17.52 -3.44
C ASN A 21 15.43 16.84 -3.10
N LYS A 22 15.48 15.50 -3.15
CA LYS A 22 16.60 14.67 -2.67
C LYS A 22 16.84 14.88 -1.17
N LEU A 23 17.41 13.89 -0.52
CA LEU A 23 17.77 14.02 0.88
C LEU A 23 19.14 14.70 1.00
N ASN A 24 19.19 15.86 1.66
CA ASN A 24 20.45 16.50 2.01
C ASN A 24 20.92 16.00 3.37
N TRP A 25 22.03 15.27 3.39
CA TRP A 25 22.64 14.79 4.62
C TRP A 25 24.15 14.99 4.58
N LYS A 26 24.68 15.73 5.56
CA LYS A 26 26.12 16.05 5.68
C LYS A 26 26.71 16.57 4.35
N THR A 27 26.08 17.60 3.77
CA THR A 27 26.46 18.24 2.49
C THR A 27 26.39 17.35 1.23
N GLN A 28 25.87 16.12 1.35
CA GLN A 28 25.65 15.23 0.23
C GLN A 28 24.15 15.10 -0.10
N LEU A 29 23.82 15.13 -1.39
CA LEU A 29 22.47 14.89 -1.88
C LEU A 29 22.28 13.42 -2.24
N TYR A 30 21.21 12.81 -1.72
CA TYR A 30 20.84 11.42 -1.98
C TYR A 30 19.50 11.37 -2.72
N GLU A 31 19.50 10.69 -3.86
CA GLU A 31 18.27 10.42 -4.60
C GLU A 31 17.49 9.30 -3.90
N ILE A 32 16.23 9.56 -3.56
CA ILE A 32 15.35 8.57 -2.94
C ILE A 32 14.45 7.95 -4.01
N LYS A 33 14.48 6.62 -4.10
CA LYS A 33 13.58 5.83 -4.96
C LYS A 33 12.84 4.81 -4.12
N VAL A 34 11.52 4.75 -4.30
CA VAL A 34 10.68 3.74 -3.65
C VAL A 34 10.72 2.48 -4.50
N HIS A 35 11.21 1.40 -3.91
CA HIS A 35 11.17 0.08 -4.54
C HIS A 35 9.84 -0.63 -4.29
N SER A 36 9.41 -0.69 -3.03
CA SER A 36 8.25 -1.48 -2.62
C SER A 36 7.68 -1.02 -1.28
N PHE A 37 6.36 -1.15 -1.11
CA PHE A 37 5.69 -1.03 0.19
C PHE A 37 5.46 -2.42 0.77
N ILE A 38 6.02 -2.68 1.95
CA ILE A 38 5.85 -3.94 2.65
C ILE A 38 4.67 -3.79 3.61
N CYS A 39 3.62 -4.58 3.38
CA CYS A 39 2.40 -4.58 4.18
C CYS A 39 2.00 -6.02 4.48
N ASP A 40 1.53 -6.25 5.71
CA ASP A 40 0.81 -7.46 6.06
C ASP A 40 -0.57 -7.48 5.38
N VAL A 41 -1.30 -8.60 5.51
CA VAL A 41 -2.61 -8.79 4.88
C VAL A 41 -3.60 -7.68 5.24
N PRO A 42 -3.83 -7.32 6.52
CA PRO A 42 -4.81 -6.29 6.86
C PRO A 42 -4.40 -4.88 6.38
N ALA A 43 -3.13 -4.49 6.50
CA ALA A 43 -2.69 -3.17 6.00
C ALA A 43 -2.78 -3.10 4.47
N ARG A 44 -2.43 -4.17 3.76
CA ARG A 44 -2.54 -4.23 2.30
C ARG A 44 -3.98 -4.08 1.83
N SER A 45 -4.90 -4.82 2.43
CA SER A 45 -6.33 -4.73 2.11
C SER A 45 -6.91 -3.36 2.45
N PHE A 46 -6.49 -2.78 3.58
CA PHE A 46 -6.91 -1.44 3.99
C PHE A 46 -6.44 -0.36 3.01
N ILE A 47 -5.16 -0.37 2.62
CA ILE A 47 -4.60 0.63 1.69
C ILE A 47 -5.17 0.47 0.27
N LYS A 48 -5.35 -0.77 -0.20
CA LYS A 48 -5.89 -1.03 -1.56
C LYS A 48 -7.42 -0.96 -1.63
N CYS A 49 -8.11 -0.79 -0.50
CA CYS A 49 -9.57 -0.88 -0.42
C CYS A 49 -10.13 -2.19 -1.00
N ILE A 50 -9.42 -3.32 -0.82
CA ILE A 50 -9.82 -4.64 -1.32
C ILE A 50 -10.23 -5.58 -0.19
N LYS A 51 -10.90 -6.67 -0.56
CA LYS A 51 -11.21 -7.77 0.37
C LYS A 51 -9.92 -8.40 0.91
N ALA A 52 -9.97 -8.86 2.15
CA ALA A 52 -8.89 -9.66 2.75
C ALA A 52 -8.72 -11.00 2.02
N HIS A 53 -7.60 -11.68 2.25
CA HIS A 53 -7.22 -12.94 1.58
C HIS A 53 -8.31 -14.03 1.61
N GLY A 54 -9.20 -14.04 2.61
CA GLY A 54 -10.30 -15.02 2.71
C GLY A 54 -11.61 -14.63 2.00
N GLY A 55 -11.66 -13.49 1.30
CA GLY A 55 -12.87 -13.04 0.61
C GLY A 55 -13.10 -13.74 -0.73
N TYR A 56 -14.35 -13.88 -1.14
CA TYR A 56 -14.70 -14.25 -2.52
C TYR A 56 -14.08 -13.23 -3.50
N SER A 57 -13.26 -13.71 -4.44
CA SER A 57 -12.42 -12.88 -5.33
C SER A 57 -11.39 -12.00 -4.60
N SER A 58 -10.69 -12.57 -3.61
CA SER A 58 -9.63 -11.87 -2.84
C SER A 58 -8.26 -11.84 -3.53
N CYS A 59 -8.07 -12.64 -4.58
CA CYS A 59 -6.83 -12.70 -5.33
C CYS A 59 -6.53 -11.33 -5.95
N GLU A 60 -5.45 -10.68 -5.52
CA GLU A 60 -5.03 -9.39 -6.08
C GLU A 60 -4.23 -9.52 -7.40
N LYS A 61 -3.85 -10.75 -7.75
CA LYS A 61 -3.04 -11.06 -8.93
C LYS A 61 -3.84 -11.62 -10.09
N CYS A 62 -5.08 -12.05 -9.84
CA CYS A 62 -5.90 -12.79 -10.79
C CYS A 62 -7.37 -12.36 -10.68
N TRP A 63 -8.08 -12.39 -11.81
CA TRP A 63 -9.51 -12.14 -11.86
C TRP A 63 -10.27 -13.46 -11.80
N GLU A 64 -10.26 -14.08 -10.62
CA GLU A 64 -10.90 -15.36 -10.41
C GLU A 64 -11.91 -15.27 -9.24
N PRO A 65 -13.20 -15.56 -9.48
CA PRO A 65 -14.12 -15.81 -8.39
C PRO A 65 -13.74 -17.11 -7.68
N GLY A 66 -13.75 -17.09 -6.35
CA GLY A 66 -13.55 -18.33 -5.58
C GLY A 66 -14.82 -19.18 -5.64
N GLU A 67 -14.71 -20.50 -5.70
CA GLU A 67 -15.88 -21.38 -5.58
C GLU A 67 -16.05 -21.85 -4.13
N TYR A 68 -17.29 -21.85 -3.64
CA TYR A 68 -17.63 -22.43 -2.35
C TYR A 68 -17.99 -23.91 -2.54
N TYR A 69 -17.22 -24.82 -1.94
CA TYR A 69 -17.54 -26.25 -1.94
C TYR A 69 -18.29 -26.61 -0.66
N LYS A 70 -19.59 -26.92 -0.79
CA LYS A 70 -20.51 -27.21 0.34
C LYS A 70 -20.70 -26.02 1.31
N GLY A 71 -20.74 -24.79 0.77
CA GLY A 71 -20.95 -23.58 1.58
C GLY A 71 -19.72 -23.12 2.37
N ARG A 72 -18.53 -23.62 2.01
CA ARG A 72 -17.22 -23.24 2.54
C ARG A 72 -16.22 -23.03 1.43
#